data_AF-A0A2H9LYE0-F1
#
_entry.id   AF-A0A2H9LYE0-F1
#
_cell.length_a   1.000
_cell.length_b   1.000
_cell.length_c   1.000
_cell.angle_alpha   90.00
_cell.angle_beta   90.00
_cell.angle_gamma   90.00
#
_symmetry.space_group_name_H-M   'P 1'
#
loop_
_entity.id
_entity.type
_entity.pdbx_description
1 polymer ?
#
loop_
_entity_poly.entity_id
_entity_poly.type
_entity_poly.pdbx_seq_one_letter_code
_entity_poly.pdbx_strand_id
1 'polypeptide(L)'
;MGIFDKISKSLGLGKEMDIEEYMDALEMENVDVLHQAADFYVKPLALESENDVNVVIDELKARNIILLNITPLSRQPNKLKEIISHLREYVSKINGDIGRI
;
A
#
# COMPACT_ATOMS: atom_id res chain seq x y z
N MET A 1 -26.36 -47.42 -29.81
CA MET A 1 -27.13 -46.28 -29.27
C MET A 1 -28.01 -46.78 -28.14
N GLY A 2 -27.45 -46.83 -26.93
CA GLY A 2 -28.09 -47.43 -25.76
C GLY A 2 -28.50 -46.38 -24.74
N ILE A 3 -29.63 -46.63 -24.09
CA ILE A 3 -30.21 -45.87 -22.96
C ILE A 3 -29.23 -45.64 -21.79
N PHE A 4 -28.16 -46.43 -21.69
CA PHE A 4 -27.10 -46.28 -20.69
C PHE A 4 -26.23 -45.01 -20.89
N ASP A 5 -26.02 -44.57 -22.15
CA ASP A 5 -25.25 -43.33 -22.45
C ASP A 5 -25.99 -42.05 -22.05
N LYS A 6 -27.32 -42.11 -21.91
CA LYS A 6 -28.11 -40.95 -21.48
C LYS A 6 -28.12 -40.78 -19.96
N ILE A 7 -28.00 -41.88 -19.21
CA ILE A 7 -27.99 -41.85 -17.74
C ILE A 7 -26.65 -41.33 -17.23
N SER A 8 -25.53 -41.74 -17.83
CA SER A 8 -24.19 -41.22 -17.48
C SER A 8 -24.05 -39.71 -17.72
N LYS A 9 -24.66 -39.18 -18.80
CA LYS A 9 -24.71 -37.74 -19.09
C LYS A 9 -25.61 -36.94 -18.14
N SER A 10 -26.69 -37.53 -17.62
CA SER A 10 -27.61 -36.83 -16.70
C SER A 10 -27.13 -36.81 -15.24
N LEU A 11 -26.24 -37.73 -14.86
CA LEU A 11 -25.73 -37.86 -13.49
C LEU A 11 -24.49 -37.02 -13.18
N GLY A 12 -24.09 -36.10 -14.07
CA GLY A 12 -23.06 -35.11 -13.76
C GLY A 12 -21.66 -35.67 -13.47
N LEU A 13 -21.39 -36.95 -13.77
CA LEU A 13 -20.10 -37.63 -13.58
C LEU A 13 -19.07 -37.30 -14.67
N GLY A 14 -19.29 -36.20 -15.39
CA GLY A 14 -18.36 -35.65 -16.38
C GLY A 14 -17.73 -34.33 -15.94
N LYS A 15 -17.90 -33.91 -14.68
CA LYS A 15 -17.00 -32.93 -14.10
C LYS A 15 -15.76 -33.67 -13.64
N GLU A 16 -14.73 -33.65 -14.49
CA GLU A 16 -13.38 -33.37 -14.00
C GLU A 16 -13.57 -32.32 -12.90
N MET A 17 -13.43 -32.71 -11.64
CA MET A 17 -13.14 -31.73 -10.61
C MET A 17 -11.86 -31.09 -11.12
N ASP A 18 -11.96 -29.86 -11.63
CA ASP A 18 -10.83 -29.07 -12.09
C ASP A 18 -9.82 -29.01 -10.94
N ILE A 19 -8.87 -29.95 -10.96
CA ILE A 19 -7.79 -30.02 -9.98
C ILE A 19 -6.99 -28.72 -10.10
N GLU A 20 -6.93 -28.15 -11.31
CA GLU A 20 -6.42 -26.80 -11.57
C GLU A 20 -7.24 -25.70 -10.87
N GLU A 21 -8.58 -25.74 -10.87
CA GLU A 21 -9.38 -24.75 -10.13
C GLU A 21 -9.20 -24.88 -8.61
N TYR A 22 -9.02 -26.11 -8.09
CA TYR A 22 -8.71 -26.34 -6.68
C TYR A 22 -7.26 -25.95 -6.32
N MET A 23 -6.31 -26.18 -7.22
CA MET A 23 -4.90 -25.77 -7.05
C MET A 23 -4.75 -24.25 -7.17
N ASP A 24 -5.42 -23.60 -8.12
CA ASP A 24 -5.47 -22.15 -8.26
C ASP A 24 -6.15 -21.51 -7.04
N ALA A 25 -7.25 -22.10 -6.54
CA ALA A 25 -7.90 -21.63 -5.32
C ALA A 25 -6.99 -21.78 -4.09
N LEU A 26 -6.27 -22.90 -3.96
CA LEU A 26 -5.28 -23.10 -2.88
C LEU A 26 -4.06 -22.19 -3.02
N GLU A 27 -3.58 -21.94 -4.23
CA GLU A 27 -2.49 -20.99 -4.48
C GLU A 27 -2.94 -19.57 -4.13
N MET A 28 -4.15 -19.15 -4.53
CA MET A 28 -4.75 -17.87 -4.15
C MET A 28 -4.98 -17.74 -2.65
N GLU A 29 -5.40 -18.82 -1.96
CA GLU A 29 -5.62 -18.83 -0.51
C GLU A 29 -4.29 -18.69 0.27
N ASN A 30 -3.16 -19.08 -0.32
CA ASN A 30 -1.83 -18.92 0.26
C ASN A 30 -1.14 -17.58 -0.08
N VAL A 31 -1.70 -16.74 -0.97
CA VAL A 31 -1.11 -15.42 -1.29
C VAL A 31 -1.26 -14.43 -0.12
N ASP A 32 -2.31 -14.56 0.68
CA ASP A 32 -2.62 -13.61 1.76
C ASP A 32 -1.91 -13.93 3.09
N VAL A 33 -1.31 -15.12 3.24
CA VAL A 33 -0.77 -15.60 4.54
C VAL A 33 0.69 -15.19 4.78
N LEU A 34 1.37 -14.63 3.77
CA LEU A 34 2.80 -14.30 3.85
C LEU A 34 3.12 -12.84 4.20
N HIS A 35 2.14 -11.94 4.24
CA HIS A 35 2.40 -10.57 4.68
C HIS A 35 2.07 -10.41 6.15
N GLN A 36 3.08 -10.62 7.01
CA GLN A 36 3.09 -9.91 8.28
C GLN A 36 2.79 -8.44 7.98
N ALA A 37 1.80 -7.86 8.64
CA ALA A 37 1.48 -6.45 8.47
C ALA A 37 2.77 -5.65 8.59
N ALA A 38 3.10 -4.85 7.57
CA ALA A 38 4.34 -4.11 7.56
C ALA A 38 4.39 -3.20 8.80
N ASP A 39 5.49 -3.23 9.53
CA ASP A 39 5.64 -2.41 10.74
C ASP A 39 5.57 -0.92 10.43
N PHE A 40 5.98 -0.52 9.21
CA PHE A 40 6.04 0.86 8.73
C PHE A 40 5.66 0.96 7.25
N TYR A 41 5.06 2.10 6.89
CA TYR A 41 4.64 2.39 5.51
C TYR A 41 5.42 3.57 4.91
N VAL A 42 5.56 3.56 3.58
CA VAL A 42 6.02 4.71 2.81
C VAL A 42 4.79 5.41 2.21
N LYS A 43 4.52 6.66 2.62
CA LYS A 43 3.34 7.41 2.19
C LYS A 43 3.73 8.63 1.35
N PRO A 44 3.22 8.77 0.11
CA PRO A 44 3.38 10.01 -0.65
C PRO A 44 2.42 11.08 -0.11
N LEU A 45 2.92 12.31 0.05
CA LEU A 45 2.12 13.44 0.49
C LEU A 45 2.54 14.71 -0.27
N ALA A 46 1.57 15.50 -0.70
CA ALA A 46 1.81 16.79 -1.34
C ALA A 46 1.72 17.91 -0.31
N LEU A 47 2.71 18.80 -0.30
CA LEU A 47 2.74 19.96 0.59
C LEU A 47 2.03 21.13 -0.11
N GLU A 48 0.74 21.32 0.17
CA GLU A 48 -0.09 22.35 -0.45
C GLU A 48 -0.30 23.55 0.49
N SER A 49 -0.38 23.27 1.78
CA SER A 49 -0.71 24.22 2.85
C SER A 49 0.14 23.98 4.10
N GLU A 50 0.04 24.90 5.07
CA GLU A 50 0.68 24.71 6.39
C GLU A 50 0.03 23.59 7.21
N ASN A 51 -1.24 23.27 6.96
CA ASN A 51 -1.93 22.20 7.70
C ASN A 51 -1.32 20.84 7.41
N ASP A 52 -0.76 20.65 6.21
CA ASP A 52 -0.12 19.41 5.79
C ASP A 52 1.13 19.10 6.62
N VAL A 53 1.76 20.11 7.23
CA VAL A 53 2.88 19.93 8.15
C VAL A 53 2.48 19.10 9.36
N ASN A 54 1.28 19.31 9.89
CA ASN A 54 0.77 18.53 11.03
C ASN A 54 0.55 17.08 10.64
N VAL A 55 0.02 16.84 9.44
CA VAL A 55 -0.16 15.48 8.89
C VAL A 55 1.18 14.78 8.75
N VAL A 56 2.19 15.47 8.22
CA VAL A 56 3.56 14.93 8.11
C VAL A 56 4.12 14.57 9.49
N ILE A 57 3.95 15.45 10.48
CA ILE A 57 4.41 15.20 11.84
C ILE A 57 3.72 13.98 12.46
N ASP A 58 2.41 13.82 12.27
CA ASP A 58 1.68 12.69 12.83
C ASP A 58 2.07 11.36 12.19
N GLU A 59 2.34 11.36 10.89
CA GLU A 59 2.85 10.19 10.18
C GLU A 59 4.28 9.83 10.62
N LEU A 60 5.14 10.83 10.88
CA LEU A 60 6.48 10.59 11.43
C LEU A 60 6.41 10.04 12.87
N LYS A 61 5.44 10.45 13.70
CA LYS A 61 5.20 9.85 15.03
C LYS A 61 4.79 8.38 14.93
N ALA A 62 4.00 8.04 13.91
CA ALA A 62 3.63 6.67 13.58
C ALA A 62 4.79 5.85 12.99
N ARG A 63 6.01 6.42 12.92
CA ARG A 63 7.23 5.81 12.36
C ARG A 63 7.12 5.47 10.88
N ASN A 64 6.23 6.14 10.15
CA ASN A 64 6.14 6.02 8.70
C ASN A 64 7.21 6.88 8.01
N ILE A 65 7.55 6.50 6.77
CA ILE A 65 8.43 7.27 5.89
C ILE A 65 7.56 8.06 4.92
N ILE A 66 7.92 9.31 4.64
CA ILE A 66 7.10 10.21 3.82
C ILE A 66 7.87 10.68 2.60
N LEU A 67 7.25 10.51 1.43
CA LEU A 67 7.71 11.11 0.18
C LEU A 67 6.96 12.43 -0.03
N LEU A 68 7.62 13.54 0.30
CA LEU A 68 7.00 14.85 0.31
C LEU A 68 7.17 15.56 -1.04
N ASN A 69 6.07 15.80 -1.75
CA ASN A 69 6.06 16.61 -2.97
C ASN A 69 5.92 18.10 -2.62
N ILE A 70 6.99 18.86 -2.83
CA ILE A 70 7.06 20.30 -2.57
C ILE A 70 6.67 21.17 -3.77
N THR A 71 6.36 20.57 -4.92
CA THR A 71 6.04 21.29 -6.16
C THR A 71 4.93 22.33 -5.99
N PRO A 72 3.83 22.08 -5.25
CA PRO A 72 2.76 23.08 -5.09
C PRO A 72 3.23 24.37 -4.40
N LEU A 73 4.11 24.26 -3.41
CA LEU A 73 4.67 25.41 -2.69
C LEU A 73 5.96 25.99 -3.29
N SER A 74 6.48 25.41 -4.38
CA SER A 74 7.68 25.90 -5.07
C SER A 74 7.57 27.37 -5.51
N ARG A 75 6.35 27.84 -5.79
CA ARG A 75 6.06 29.24 -6.18
C ARG A 75 6.12 30.21 -4.99
N GLN A 76 6.17 29.71 -3.76
CA GLN A 76 6.22 30.49 -2.52
C GLN A 76 7.48 30.12 -1.71
N PRO A 77 8.68 30.52 -2.18
CA PRO A 77 9.95 30.00 -1.65
C PRO A 77 10.20 30.34 -0.18
N ASN A 78 9.73 31.50 0.30
CA ASN A 78 9.88 31.89 1.70
C ASN A 78 9.08 30.95 2.62
N LYS A 79 7.81 30.74 2.29
CA LYS A 79 6.91 29.83 3.02
C LYS A 79 7.42 28.39 2.97
N LEU A 80 7.87 27.93 1.80
CA LEU A 80 8.47 26.61 1.66
C LEU A 80 9.70 26.46 2.57
N LYS A 81 10.58 27.46 2.62
CA LYS A 81 11.77 27.43 3.48
C LYS A 81 11.40 27.36 4.95
N GLU A 82 10.43 28.15 5.40
CA GLU A 82 9.93 28.12 6.78
C GLU A 82 9.37 26.74 7.16
N ILE A 83 8.55 26.16 6.29
CA ILE A 83 7.99 24.82 6.50
C ILE A 83 9.09 23.75 6.55
N ILE A 84 10.03 23.77 5.61
CA ILE A 84 11.13 22.78 5.58
C ILE A 84 12.05 22.94 6.79
N SER A 85 12.30 24.17 7.26
CA SER A 85 13.05 24.40 8.50
C SER A 85 12.32 23.81 9.71
N HIS A 86 11.01 24.03 9.83
CA HIS A 86 10.22 23.46 10.91
C HIS A 86 10.21 21.92 10.89
N LEU A 87 10.04 21.32 9.71
CA LEU A 87 10.13 19.87 9.54
C LEU A 87 11.52 19.32 9.90
N ARG A 88 12.59 20.02 9.50
CA ARG A 88 13.96 19.65 9.87
C ARG A 88 14.18 19.67 11.38
N GLU A 89 13.72 20.72 12.06
CA GLU A 89 13.80 20.81 13.52
C GLU A 89 13.05 19.66 14.20
N TYR A 90 11.87 19.30 13.70
CA TYR A 90 11.11 18.17 14.22
C TYR A 90 11.84 16.84 13.99
N VAL A 91 12.30 16.59 12.76
CA VAL A 91 13.03 15.37 12.38
C VAL A 91 14.31 15.19 13.22
N SER A 92 15.07 16.26 13.46
CA SER A 92 16.24 16.21 14.33
C SER A 92 15.91 15.88 15.78
N LYS A 93 14.76 16.33 16.31
CA LYS A 93 14.32 15.98 17.68
C LYS A 93 14.00 14.50 17.85
N ILE A 94 13.54 13.85 16.79
CA ILE A 94 13.22 12.41 16.80
C ILE A 94 14.38 11.53 16.31
N ASN A 95 15.57 12.10 16.11
CA ASN A 95 16.73 11.43 15.50
C ASN A 95 16.42 10.78 14.12
N GLY A 96 15.55 11.40 13.34
CA GLY A 96 15.27 11.00 11.96
C GLY A 96 16.20 11.68 10.95
N ASP A 97 15.95 11.43 9.67
CA ASP A 97 16.67 12.08 8.56
C ASP A 97 15.71 12.74 7.55
N ILE A 98 16.18 13.77 6.88
CA ILE A 98 15.46 14.50 5.83
C ILE A 98 16.41 14.87 4.69
N GLY A 99 16.18 14.25 3.53
CA GLY A 99 16.95 14.46 2.32
C GLY A 99 16.07 14.90 1.15
N ARG A 100 16.67 15.65 0.22
CA ARG A 100 16.06 15.94 -1.08
C ARG A 100 16.46 14.84 -2.06
N ILE A 101 15.49 14.29 -2.78
CA ILE A 101 15.65 13.31 -3.85
C ILE A 101 15.14 13.84 -5.19
#